data_AF-A0A1B0FME1-F1
#
_entry.id   AF-A0A1B0FME1-F1
#
_cell.length_a   1.000
_cell.length_b   1.000
_cell.length_c   1.000
_cell.angle_alpha   90.00
_cell.angle_beta   90.00
_cell.angle_gamma   90.00
#
_symmetry.space_group_name_H-M   'P 1'
#
loop_
_entity.id
_entity.type
_entity.pdbx_description
1 polymer ?
#
loop_
_entity_poly.entity_id
_entity_poly.type
_entity_poly.pdbx_seq_one_letter_code
_entity_poly.pdbx_strand_id
1 'polypeptide(L)' 'MMLFMLIFSRQGKLRLQKYMAYPNKVKKKITRELVTTTLARKPKMCSFLEWRDCKIVCKRLVCILYAMNMCNILILI' A
#
# COMPACT_ATOMS: atom_id res chain seq x y z
N MET A 1 11.99 10.24 7.21
CA MET A 1 12.37 10.28 5.78
C MET A 1 11.50 9.27 5.06
N MET A 2 10.86 9.66 3.95
CA MET A 2 9.90 8.80 3.26
C MET A 2 10.61 7.81 2.32
N LEU A 3 10.48 6.51 2.54
CA LEU A 3 11.15 5.44 1.77
C LEU A 3 10.38 5.07 0.50
N PHE A 4 9.04 4.98 0.59
CA PHE A 4 8.19 4.67 -0.55
C PHE A 4 6.71 5.01 -0.30
N MET A 5 5.99 5.19 -1.41
CA MET A 5 4.56 5.45 -1.46
C MET A 5 3.90 4.52 -2.49
N LEU A 6 2.89 3.76 -2.06
CA LEU A 6 2.15 2.85 -2.92
C LEU A 6 0.66 3.16 -2.90
N ILE A 7 0.05 3.13 -4.09
CA ILE A 7 -1.40 3.21 -4.26
C ILE A 7 -1.82 2.00 -5.09
N PHE A 8 -2.74 1.20 -4.56
CA PHE A 8 -3.29 0.04 -5.25
C PHE A 8 -4.77 -0.14 -4.93
N SER A 9 -5.48 -0.82 -5.82
CA SER A 9 -6.89 -1.14 -5.63
C SER A 9 -7.10 -2.29 -4.64
N ARG A 10 -8.34 -2.47 -4.20
CA ARG A 10 -8.81 -3.66 -3.45
C ARG A 10 -8.53 -4.99 -4.12
N GLN A 11 -8.36 -4.99 -5.44
CA GLN A 11 -8.06 -6.19 -6.23
C GLN A 11 -6.55 -6.43 -6.34
N GLY A 12 -5.71 -5.62 -5.68
CA GLY A 12 -4.26 -5.70 -5.74
C GLY A 12 -3.64 -5.08 -6.99
N LYS A 13 -4.42 -4.39 -7.83
CA LYS A 13 -3.90 -3.69 -9.01
C LYS A 13 -3.18 -2.42 -8.57
N LEU A 14 -1.86 -2.38 -8.78
CA LEU A 14 -1.02 -1.24 -8.48
C LEU A 14 -1.33 -0.08 -9.44
N ARG A 15 -1.52 1.13 -8.89
CA ARG A 15 -1.86 2.35 -9.63
C ARG A 15 -0.74 3.38 -9.57
N LEU A 16 -0.07 3.49 -8.42
CA LEU A 16 1.08 4.37 -8.24
C LEU A 16 2.14 3.66 -7.40
N GLN A 17 3.39 3.80 -7.81
CA GLN A 17 4.54 3.42 -7.01
C GLN A 17 5.61 4.51 -7.08
N LYS A 18 5.99 5.03 -5.92
CA LYS A 18 7.14 5.93 -5.77
C LYS A 18 8.06 5.31 -4.73
N TYR A 19 9.31 5.13 -5.09
CA TYR A 19 10.32 4.52 -4.24
C TYR A 19 11.53 5.44 -4.22
N MET A 20 12.18 5.56 -3.06
CA MET A 20 13.57 6.05 -2.99
C MET A 20 14.51 5.01 -3.62
N ALA A 21 15.82 5.27 -3.67
CA ALA A 21 16.83 4.51 -4.43
C ALA A 21 16.91 3.00 -4.08
N TYR A 22 15.93 2.21 -4.54
CA TYR A 22 15.85 0.75 -4.39
C TYR A 22 16.06 0.04 -5.75
N PRO A 23 16.71 -1.13 -5.76
CA PRO A 23 16.83 -1.94 -6.97
C PRO A 23 15.48 -2.54 -7.38
N ASN A 24 15.26 -2.68 -8.69
CA ASN A 24 13.97 -3.10 -9.26
C ASN A 24 13.49 -4.48 -8.78
N LYS A 25 14.42 -5.42 -8.54
CA LYS A 25 14.10 -6.74 -7.98
C LYS A 25 13.50 -6.63 -6.58
N VAL A 26 14.06 -5.77 -5.74
CA VAL A 26 13.59 -5.55 -4.37
C VAL A 26 12.27 -4.80 -4.37
N LYS A 27 12.11 -3.76 -5.20
CA LYS A 27 10.84 -3.03 -5.37
C LYS A 27 9.67 -3.98 -5.58
N LYS A 28 9.76 -4.87 -6.57
CA LYS A 28 8.70 -5.86 -6.88
C LYS A 28 8.39 -6.80 -5.70
N LYS A 29 9.41 -7.23 -4.95
CA LYS A 29 9.23 -8.09 -3.76
C LYS A 29 8.46 -7.34 -2.67
N ILE A 30 8.90 -6.11 -2.36
CA ILE A 30 8.25 -5.24 -1.37
C ILE A 30 6.80 -4.95 -1.76
N THR A 31 6.54 -4.55 -3.01
CA THR A 31 5.17 -4.25 -3.46
C THR A 31 4.23 -5.43 -3.22
N ARG A 32 4.63 -6.65 -3.64
CA ARG A 32 3.78 -7.84 -3.51
C ARG A 32 3.48 -8.16 -2.06
N GLU A 33 4.50 -8.16 -1.21
CA GLU A 33 4.38 -8.47 0.21
C GLU A 33 3.46 -7.47 0.93
N LEU A 34 3.62 -6.17 0.65
CA LEU A 34 2.82 -5.12 1.27
C LEU A 34 1.38 -5.10 0.78
N VAL A 35 1.15 -5.32 -0.51
CA VAL A 35 -0.21 -5.41 -1.07
C VAL A 35 -0.95 -6.58 -0.42
N THR A 36 -0.36 -7.77 -0.37
CA THR A 36 -0.99 -8.95 0.24
C THR A 36 -1.28 -8.73 1.72
N THR A 37 -0.29 -8.27 2.50
CA THR A 37 -0.44 -8.03 3.95
C THR A 37 -1.48 -6.96 4.26
N THR A 38 -1.65 -5.99 3.37
CA THR A 38 -2.63 -4.91 3.58
C THR A 38 -4.03 -5.31 3.12
N LEU A 39 -4.17 -6.08 2.05
CA LEU A 39 -5.46 -6.62 1.59
C LEU A 39 -6.02 -7.69 2.53
N ALA A 40 -5.16 -8.48 3.18
CA ALA A 40 -5.56 -9.49 4.15
C ALA A 40 -6.13 -8.91 5.45
N ARG A 41 -5.94 -7.60 5.72
CA ARG A 41 -6.39 -6.99 6.96
C ARG A 41 -7.86 -6.59 6.97
N LYS A 42 -8.47 -6.74 8.15
CA LYS A 42 -9.85 -6.35 8.41
C LYS A 42 -9.95 -4.81 8.49
N PRO A 43 -11.04 -4.20 8.00
CA PRO A 43 -11.20 -2.75 7.93
C PRO A 43 -11.26 -2.02 9.29
N LYS A 44 -11.41 -2.75 10.41
CA LYS A 44 -11.43 -2.18 11.77
C LYS A 44 -10.06 -2.22 12.48
N MET A 45 -9.01 -2.69 11.81
CA MET A 45 -7.65 -2.72 12.37
C MET A 45 -6.97 -1.36 12.25
N CYS A 46 -5.93 -1.14 13.07
CA CYS A 46 -5.15 0.09 13.05
C CYS A 46 -4.55 0.39 11.66
N SER A 47 -4.44 1.68 11.35
CA SER A 47 -3.81 2.15 10.11
C SER A 47 -2.29 2.02 10.11
N PHE A 48 -1.68 1.56 11.20
CA PHE A 48 -0.23 1.38 11.31
C PHE A 48 0.14 -0.09 11.16
N LEU A 49 1.26 -0.34 10.48
CA LEU A 49 1.86 -1.66 10.31
C LEU A 49 3.34 -1.57 10.56
N GLU A 50 3.86 -2.45 11.38
CA GLU A 50 5.30 -2.65 11.50
C GLU A 50 5.74 -3.71 10.48
N TRP A 51 6.66 -3.33 9.61
CA TRP A 51 7.22 -4.20 8.58
C TRP A 51 8.72 -3.98 8.48
N ARG A 52 9.51 -5.02 8.78
CA ARG A 52 10.99 -5.02 8.70
C ARG A 52 11.61 -3.72 9.23
N ASP A 53 11.31 -3.43 10.50
CA ASP A 53 11.82 -2.28 11.25
C ASP A 53 11.32 -0.89 10.79
N CYS A 54 10.39 -0.86 9.83
CA CYS A 54 9.76 0.37 9.36
C CYS A 54 8.28 0.42 9.75
N LYS A 55 7.77 1.63 10.05
CA LYS A 55 6.35 1.86 10.32
C LYS A 55 5.64 2.33 9.06
N ILE A 56 4.75 1.49 8.56
CA ILE A 56 3.87 1.72 7.43
C ILE A 56 2.54 2.30 7.89
N VAL A 57 2.13 3.39 7.24
CA VAL A 57 0.78 3.94 7.37
C VAL A 57 -0.06 3.46 6.20
N CYS A 58 -1.02 2.57 6.49
CA CYS A 58 -2.05 2.09 5.56
C CYS A 58 -3.36 2.85 5.78
N LYS A 59 -3.71 3.76 4.86
CA LYS A 59 -5.00 4.46 4.87
C LYS A 59 -5.85 4.02 3.68
N ARG A 60 -7.06 3.55 3.95
CA ARG A 60 -8.04 3.24 2.91
C ARG A 60 -8.84 4.50 2.60
N LEU A 61 -8.68 5.02 1.39
CA LEU A 61 -9.42 6.19 0.92
C LEU A 61 -10.57 5.75 0.01
N VAL A 62 -11.72 6.40 0.16
CA VAL A 62 -12.88 6.25 -0.72
C VAL A 62 -12.92 7.49 -1.61
N CYS A 63 -12.65 7.33 -2.91
CA CYS A 63 -12.81 8.40 -3.89
C CYS A 63 -14.18 8.23 -4.55
N ILE A 64 -15.02 9.28 -4.50
CA ILE A 64 -16.43 9.26 -4.91
C ILE A 64 -16.62 9.20 -6.44
N LEU A 65 -15.56 9.38 -7.24
CA LEU A 65 -15.63 9.55 -8.70
C LEU A 65 -15.95 8.28 -9.52
N TYR A 66 -15.96 7.08 -8.95
CA TYR A 66 -16.37 5.86 -9.69
C TYR A 66 -16.85 4.78 -8.72
N ALA A 67 -18.10 4.87 -8.29
CA ALA A 67 -18.78 3.78 -7.62
C ALA A 67 -18.81 2.58 -8.59
N MET A 68 -17.95 1.57 -8.35
CA MET A 68 -18.21 0.15 -8.65
C MET A 68 -17.04 -0.77 -8.27
N ASN A 69 -15.77 -0.33 -8.08
CA ASN A 69 -14.73 -1.32 -7.68
C ASN A 69 -13.36 -0.85 -7.14
N MET A 70 -13.18 0.38 -6.64
CA MET A 70 -11.83 0.87 -6.35
C MET A 70 -11.71 1.49 -4.96
N CYS A 71 -11.36 0.67 -3.96
CA CYS A 71 -10.80 1.24 -2.74
C CYS A 71 -9.28 1.31 -2.89
N ASN A 72 -8.75 2.53 -2.87
CA ASN A 72 -7.34 2.82 -3.01
C ASN A 72 -6.72 2.80 -1.61
N ILE A 73 -5.83 1.84 -1.36
CA ILE A 73 -5.06 1.80 -0.12
C ILE A 73 -3.75 2.55 -0.36
N LEU A 74 -3.52 3.59 0.45
CA LEU A 74 -2.29 4.36 0.48
C LEU A 74 -1.37 3.77 1.55
N ILE A 75 -0.17 3.35 1.14
CA ILE A 75 0.93 2.92 2.01
C ILE A 75 1.99 4.01 1.99
N LEU A 76 2.29 4.60 3.16
CA LEU A 76 3.29 5.65 3.35
C LEU A 76 4.30 5.22 4.44
N ILE A 77 5.60 5.32 4.16
CA ILE A 77 6.70 5.36 5.15
C ILE A 77 7.57 6.52 4.77
#